data_AF-A0A1C6BDN5-F1
#
_entry.id   AF-A0A1C6BDN5-F1
#
_cell.length_a   1.000
_cell.length_b   1.000
_cell.length_c   1.000
_cell.angle_alpha   90.00
_cell.angle_beta   90.00
_cell.angle_gamma   90.00
#
_symmetry.space_group_name_H-M   'P 1'
#
loop_
_entity.id
_entity.type
_entity.pdbx_description
1 polymer ?
#
loop_
_entity_poly.entity_id
_entity_poly.type
_entity_poly.pdbx_seq_one_letter_code
_entity_poly.pdbx_strand_id
1 'polypeptide(L)'
;MRNSKMKGFTLIELIVVIAIIGVLAAILVPSMIGYVGQSKLSTANSNAKLAFTNSATYCTNCEVAGYTVASGTSTYNLASGSAGQNYSKDGSHLSEALVSLMGGSATSGQATVVISNVGVPEKTAWAKTASDKYVGGYPVAATVDTNGTASGETSVVLSTAVATTH
;
A
#
# COMPACT_ATOMS: atom_id res chain seq x y z
N MET A 1 43.93 28.56 38.55
CA MET A 1 43.52 29.02 37.20
C MET A 1 43.49 27.81 36.28
N ARG A 2 42.30 27.36 35.84
CA ARG A 2 42.17 26.19 34.95
C ARG A 2 42.43 26.63 33.51
N ASN A 3 43.59 26.25 32.96
CA ASN A 3 43.95 26.56 31.58
C ASN A 3 43.32 25.53 30.64
N SER A 4 42.14 25.85 30.11
CA SER A 4 41.44 25.02 29.14
C SER A 4 42.12 25.17 27.78
N LYS A 5 43.00 24.22 27.39
CA LYS A 5 43.50 24.14 26.01
C LYS A 5 42.30 23.88 25.09
N MET A 6 41.82 24.92 24.42
CA MET A 6 40.82 24.80 23.37
C MET A 6 41.46 24.02 22.22
N LYS A 7 41.18 22.71 22.13
CA LYS A 7 41.51 21.91 20.96
C LYS A 7 40.55 22.32 19.85
N GLY A 8 41.03 23.14 18.92
CA GLY A 8 40.30 23.46 17.69
C GLY A 8 40.29 22.27 16.74
N PHE A 9 39.16 22.06 16.07
CA PHE A 9 39.03 21.08 14.98
C PHE A 9 39.87 21.54 13.79
N THR A 10 40.65 20.65 13.18
CA THR A 10 41.46 21.03 12.03
C THR A 10 40.65 20.99 10.73
N LEU A 11 40.96 21.88 9.79
CA LEU A 11 40.34 21.84 8.46
C LEU A 11 40.60 20.51 7.75
N ILE A 12 41.78 19.89 7.99
CA ILE A 12 42.11 18.59 7.41
C ILE A 12 41.20 17.47 7.92
N GLU A 13 40.88 17.46 9.22
CA GLU A 13 39.93 16.49 9.78
C GLU A 13 38.55 16.65 9.15
N LEU A 14 38.12 17.88 8.89
CA LEU A 14 36.83 18.13 8.25
C LEU A 14 36.81 17.65 6.79
N ILE A 15 37.87 17.90 6.00
CA ILE A 15 37.88 17.46 4.59
C ILE A 15 37.92 15.93 4.45
N VAL A 16 38.63 15.22 5.35
CA VAL A 16 38.70 13.75 5.30
C VAL A 16 37.33 13.16 5.66
N VAL A 17 36.63 13.75 6.63
CA VAL A 17 35.29 13.29 7.03
C VAL A 17 34.28 13.44 5.88
N ILE A 18 34.23 14.60 5.22
CA ILE A 18 33.30 14.78 4.09
C ILE A 18 33.67 13.88 2.90
N ALA A 19 34.97 13.58 2.70
CA ALA A 19 35.40 12.66 1.66
C ALA A 19 34.91 11.23 1.91
N ILE A 20 35.02 10.74 3.16
CA ILE A 20 34.52 9.41 3.53
C ILE A 20 32.98 9.37 3.47
N ILE A 21 32.29 10.38 3.98
CA ILE A 21 30.81 10.48 3.89
C ILE A 21 30.36 10.50 2.42
N GLY A 22 31.09 11.20 1.54
CA GLY A 22 30.80 11.27 0.11
C GLY A 22 30.85 9.89 -0.57
N VAL A 23 31.89 9.09 -0.27
CA VAL A 23 32.02 7.73 -0.82
C VAL A 23 30.91 6.81 -0.30
N LEU A 24 30.61 6.86 1.01
CA LEU A 24 29.55 6.05 1.60
C LEU A 24 28.17 6.41 1.04
N ALA A 25 27.88 7.71 0.89
CA ALA A 25 26.62 8.18 0.33
C ALA A 25 26.43 7.74 -1.13
N ALA A 26 27.50 7.77 -1.94
CA ALA A 26 27.44 7.38 -3.35
C ALA A 26 26.99 5.92 -3.55
N ILE A 27 27.39 5.01 -2.66
CA ILE A 27 27.02 3.59 -2.73
C ILE A 27 25.64 3.35 -2.09
N LEU A 28 25.34 4.02 -0.98
CA LEU A 28 24.10 3.80 -0.22
C LEU A 28 22.84 4.32 -0.91
N VAL A 29 22.90 5.50 -1.54
CA VAL A 29 21.70 6.17 -2.07
C VAL A 29 20.97 5.34 -3.14
N PRO A 30 21.63 4.79 -4.18
CA PRO A 30 20.94 4.00 -5.20
C PRO A 30 20.30 2.73 -4.63
N SER A 31 21.00 2.03 -3.73
CA SER A 31 20.50 0.79 -3.11
C SER A 31 19.28 1.03 -2.23
N MET A 32 19.23 2.16 -1.52
CA MET A 32 18.13 2.49 -0.60
C MET A 32 16.82 2.78 -1.37
N ILE A 33 16.91 3.44 -2.52
CA ILE A 33 15.73 3.77 -3.35
C ILE A 33 15.00 2.51 -3.82
N GLY A 34 15.74 1.50 -4.29
CA GLY A 34 15.16 0.22 -4.71
C GLY A 34 14.51 -0.53 -3.54
N TYR A 35 15.19 -0.62 -2.40
CA TYR A 35 14.66 -1.31 -1.22
C TYR A 35 13.38 -0.66 -0.67
N VAL A 36 13.33 0.68 -0.60
CA VAL A 36 12.13 1.40 -0.17
C VAL A 36 10.97 1.16 -1.14
N GLY A 37 11.24 1.09 -2.45
CA GLY A 37 10.22 0.77 -3.44
C GLY A 37 9.62 -0.62 -3.26
N GLN A 38 10.47 -1.64 -3.13
CA GLN A 38 10.02 -3.02 -2.90
C GLN A 38 9.27 -3.17 -1.57
N SER A 39 9.70 -2.47 -0.51
CA SER A 39 9.01 -2.46 0.77
C SER A 39 7.59 -1.86 0.67
N LYS A 40 7.44 -0.74 -0.07
CA LYS A 40 6.14 -0.14 -0.35
C LYS A 40 5.24 -1.08 -1.15
N LEU A 41 5.78 -1.74 -2.16
CA LEU A 41 5.02 -2.68 -2.98
C LEU A 41 4.57 -3.92 -2.19
N SER A 42 5.46 -4.48 -1.36
CA SER A 42 5.15 -5.59 -0.46
C SER A 42 4.03 -5.23 0.54
N THR A 43 4.10 -4.02 1.11
CA THR A 43 3.04 -3.48 1.98
C THR A 43 1.73 -3.33 1.22
N ALA A 44 1.78 -2.80 -0.02
CA ALA A 44 0.62 -2.62 -0.85
C ALA A 44 -0.05 -3.96 -1.21
N ASN A 45 0.72 -4.98 -1.58
CA ASN A 45 0.22 -6.32 -1.86
C ASN A 45 -0.43 -6.97 -0.62
N SER A 46 0.20 -6.79 0.54
CA SER A 46 -0.35 -7.27 1.82
C SER A 46 -1.69 -6.60 2.12
N ASN A 47 -1.80 -5.28 1.92
CA ASN A 47 -3.05 -4.56 2.10
C ASN A 47 -4.12 -4.92 1.06
N ALA A 48 -3.74 -5.20 -0.19
CA ALA A 48 -4.67 -5.68 -1.20
C ALA A 48 -5.26 -7.04 -0.80
N LYS A 49 -4.43 -7.97 -0.29
CA LYS A 49 -4.90 -9.25 0.26
C LYS A 49 -5.83 -9.06 1.47
N LEU A 50 -5.51 -8.13 2.38
CA LEU A 50 -6.40 -7.80 3.50
C LEU A 50 -7.75 -7.24 3.01
N ALA A 51 -7.76 -6.37 2.01
CA ALA A 51 -8.98 -5.86 1.40
C ALA A 51 -9.82 -7.00 0.78
N PHE A 52 -9.18 -7.99 0.16
CA PHE A 52 -9.86 -9.17 -0.37
C PHE A 52 -10.51 -10.00 0.75
N THR A 53 -9.75 -10.36 1.78
CA THR A 53 -10.27 -11.16 2.90
C THR A 53 -11.41 -10.45 3.64
N ASN A 54 -11.29 -9.13 3.85
CA ASN A 54 -12.30 -8.35 4.56
C ASN A 54 -13.55 -8.12 3.71
N SER A 55 -13.40 -7.88 2.40
CA SER A 55 -14.56 -7.82 1.48
C SER A 55 -15.27 -9.17 1.40
N ALA A 56 -14.53 -10.28 1.34
CA ALA A 56 -15.11 -11.63 1.38
C ALA A 56 -15.89 -11.87 2.68
N THR A 57 -15.31 -11.48 3.82
CA THR A 57 -15.98 -11.55 5.12
C THR A 57 -17.28 -10.75 5.14
N TYR A 58 -17.29 -9.55 4.55
CA TYR A 58 -18.52 -8.76 4.43
C TYR A 58 -19.55 -9.44 3.53
N CYS A 59 -19.15 -9.94 2.36
CA CYS A 59 -20.05 -10.62 1.42
C CYS A 59 -20.69 -11.85 2.07
N THR A 60 -19.90 -12.70 2.75
CA THR A 60 -20.42 -13.86 3.49
C THR A 60 -21.37 -13.44 4.61
N ASN A 61 -21.07 -12.37 5.33
CA ASN A 61 -21.96 -11.84 6.37
C ASN A 61 -23.30 -11.33 5.81
N CYS A 62 -23.29 -10.73 4.62
CA CYS A 62 -24.50 -10.31 3.92
C CYS A 62 -25.30 -11.54 3.47
N GLU A 63 -24.63 -12.54 2.90
CA GLU A 63 -25.27 -13.77 2.43
C GLU A 63 -25.99 -14.51 3.57
N VAL A 64 -25.34 -14.64 4.72
CA VAL A 64 -25.95 -15.21 5.94
C VAL A 64 -27.16 -14.40 6.42
N ALA A 65 -27.15 -13.08 6.21
CA ALA A 65 -28.26 -12.19 6.53
C ALA A 65 -29.36 -12.17 5.43
N GLY A 66 -29.21 -12.92 4.34
CA GLY A 66 -30.15 -12.98 3.23
C GLY A 66 -29.98 -11.88 2.17
N TYR A 67 -28.85 -11.19 2.16
CA TYR A 67 -28.53 -10.11 1.23
C TYR A 67 -27.35 -10.49 0.32
N THR A 68 -27.28 -9.88 -0.86
CA THR A 68 -26.16 -10.02 -1.80
C THR A 68 -25.48 -8.68 -2.02
N VAL A 69 -24.15 -8.67 -2.12
CA VAL A 69 -23.40 -7.47 -2.46
C VAL A 69 -23.49 -7.23 -3.96
N ALA A 70 -23.72 -5.98 -4.37
CA ALA A 70 -23.82 -5.60 -5.77
C ALA A 70 -22.49 -5.87 -6.52
N SER A 71 -22.60 -6.46 -7.71
CA SER A 71 -21.45 -6.68 -8.59
C SER A 71 -20.90 -5.37 -9.13
N GLY A 72 -19.59 -5.32 -9.38
CA GLY A 72 -18.94 -4.18 -10.01
C GLY A 72 -17.57 -3.90 -9.43
N THR A 73 -16.96 -2.82 -9.92
CA THR A 73 -15.65 -2.35 -9.47
C THR A 73 -15.82 -1.02 -8.76
N SER A 74 -15.39 -0.96 -7.51
CA SER A 74 -15.50 0.24 -6.68
C SER A 74 -14.20 0.50 -5.96
N THR A 75 -13.81 1.78 -5.90
CA THR A 75 -12.64 2.23 -5.14
C THR A 75 -13.11 2.93 -3.86
N TYR A 76 -12.62 2.45 -2.74
CA TYR A 76 -13.02 2.87 -1.41
C TYR A 76 -11.88 3.63 -0.73
N ASN A 77 -12.19 4.81 -0.21
CA ASN A 77 -11.25 5.61 0.57
C ASN A 77 -11.25 5.14 2.03
N LEU A 78 -10.19 4.43 2.43
CA LEU A 78 -10.05 3.90 3.79
C LEU A 78 -9.66 4.98 4.81
N ALA A 79 -9.37 6.21 4.36
CA ALA A 79 -8.96 7.31 5.22
C ALA A 79 -10.12 8.09 5.86
N SER A 80 -11.36 7.79 5.44
CA SER A 80 -12.55 8.57 5.78
C SER A 80 -13.27 8.13 7.07
N GLY A 81 -12.79 7.10 7.77
CA GLY A 81 -13.40 6.65 9.03
C GLY A 81 -12.42 5.97 9.97
N SER A 82 -12.96 5.29 10.99
CA SER A 82 -12.20 4.68 12.08
C SER A 82 -12.30 3.15 12.08
N ALA A 83 -11.39 2.50 12.80
CA ALA A 83 -11.52 1.08 13.14
C ALA A 83 -12.80 0.82 13.96
N GLY A 84 -13.47 -0.30 13.70
CA GLY A 84 -14.60 -0.75 14.53
C GLY A 84 -15.89 0.07 14.40
N GLN A 85 -16.01 0.89 13.35
CA GLN A 85 -17.26 1.60 13.05
C GLN A 85 -18.38 0.59 12.74
N ASN A 86 -19.62 0.96 13.09
CA ASN A 86 -20.80 0.15 12.80
C ASN A 86 -21.14 0.20 11.31
N TYR A 87 -21.56 -0.93 10.75
CA TYR A 87 -22.03 -1.04 9.37
C TYR A 87 -23.14 -2.10 9.27
N SER A 88 -24.05 -1.92 8.32
CA SER A 88 -25.14 -2.87 8.06
C SER A 88 -24.71 -3.98 7.10
N LYS A 89 -25.27 -5.18 7.28
CA LYS A 89 -25.01 -6.37 6.44
C LYS A 89 -26.07 -6.54 5.34
N ASP A 90 -26.53 -5.42 4.79
CA ASP A 90 -27.60 -5.37 3.77
C ASP A 90 -27.07 -5.39 2.32
N GLY A 91 -25.77 -5.60 2.14
CA GLY A 91 -25.11 -5.63 0.83
C GLY A 91 -24.67 -4.27 0.28
N SER A 92 -25.01 -3.16 0.96
CA SER A 92 -24.76 -1.80 0.47
C SER A 92 -23.67 -1.01 1.22
N HIS A 93 -23.12 -1.56 2.30
CA HIS A 93 -22.18 -0.88 3.20
C HIS A 93 -20.76 -1.47 3.15
N LEU A 94 -20.32 -1.93 1.96
CA LEU A 94 -18.98 -2.49 1.78
C LEU A 94 -17.88 -1.45 2.06
N SER A 95 -18.12 -0.17 1.77
CA SER A 95 -17.21 0.95 2.10
C SER A 95 -16.91 1.04 3.59
N GLU A 96 -17.96 1.10 4.40
CA GLU A 96 -17.90 1.24 5.85
C GLU A 96 -17.35 -0.04 6.48
N ALA A 97 -17.73 -1.20 5.95
CA ALA A 97 -17.19 -2.47 6.38
C ALA A 97 -15.68 -2.56 6.15
N LEU A 98 -15.19 -2.15 4.98
CA LEU A 98 -13.74 -2.14 4.70
C LEU A 98 -12.98 -1.16 5.59
N VAL A 99 -13.52 0.06 5.77
CA VAL A 99 -12.95 1.06 6.70
C VAL A 99 -12.89 0.48 8.12
N SER A 100 -13.96 -0.18 8.59
CA SER A 100 -14.04 -0.74 9.93
C SER A 100 -13.09 -1.93 10.14
N LEU A 101 -13.07 -2.87 9.18
CA LEU A 101 -12.31 -4.13 9.26
C LEU A 101 -10.81 -3.97 8.98
N MET A 102 -10.43 -2.99 8.16
CA MET A 102 -9.01 -2.72 7.85
C MET A 102 -8.38 -1.69 8.80
N GLY A 103 -9.14 -1.15 9.75
CA GLY A 103 -8.64 -0.13 10.68
C GLY A 103 -8.40 1.22 10.01
N GLY A 104 -9.41 1.73 9.33
CA GLY A 104 -9.40 3.05 8.70
C GLY A 104 -8.90 4.14 9.64
N SER A 105 -8.12 5.06 9.08
CA SER A 105 -7.47 6.17 9.77
C SER A 105 -7.09 7.22 8.74
N ALA A 106 -6.88 8.48 9.13
CA ALA A 106 -6.45 9.56 8.22
C ALA A 106 -5.15 9.26 7.43
N THR A 107 -4.39 8.24 7.85
CA THR A 107 -3.19 7.76 7.16
C THR A 107 -3.41 6.53 6.29
N SER A 108 -4.61 5.96 6.24
CA SER A 108 -4.93 4.79 5.42
C SER A 108 -4.95 5.12 3.93
N GLY A 109 -4.84 4.08 3.10
CA GLY A 109 -4.83 4.21 1.65
C GLY A 109 -6.21 4.10 1.02
N GLN A 110 -6.23 3.68 -0.24
CA GLN A 110 -7.45 3.33 -0.96
C GLN A 110 -7.41 1.87 -1.37
N ALA A 111 -8.55 1.21 -1.30
CA ALA A 111 -8.72 -0.16 -1.79
C ALA A 111 -9.75 -0.19 -2.90
N THR A 112 -9.42 -0.84 -4.00
CA THR A 112 -10.37 -1.16 -5.07
C THR A 112 -10.77 -2.61 -4.92
N VAL A 113 -12.07 -2.88 -4.97
CA VAL A 113 -12.63 -4.22 -4.89
C VAL A 113 -13.49 -4.48 -6.12
N VAL A 114 -13.28 -5.64 -6.73
CA VAL A 114 -14.08 -6.14 -7.85
C VAL A 114 -14.94 -7.28 -7.32
N ILE A 115 -16.26 -7.08 -7.36
CA ILE A 115 -17.27 -8.07 -6.98
C ILE A 115 -17.86 -8.69 -8.25
N SER A 116 -17.85 -10.02 -8.31
CA SER A 116 -18.45 -10.82 -9.38
C SER A 116 -19.97 -10.66 -9.47
N ASN A 117 -20.57 -11.17 -10.55
CA ASN A 117 -22.03 -11.22 -10.71
C ASN A 117 -22.77 -12.10 -9.69
N VAL A 118 -22.05 -12.95 -8.94
CA VAL A 118 -22.60 -13.77 -7.85
C VAL A 118 -22.32 -13.17 -6.47
N GLY A 119 -21.85 -11.92 -6.39
CA GLY A 119 -21.71 -11.20 -5.13
C GLY A 119 -20.48 -11.57 -4.30
N VAL A 120 -19.48 -12.22 -4.90
CA VAL A 120 -18.19 -12.55 -4.24
C VAL A 120 -17.03 -11.72 -4.79
N PRO A 121 -16.03 -11.35 -3.98
CA PRO A 121 -14.85 -10.63 -4.46
C PRO A 121 -13.98 -11.52 -5.37
N GLU A 122 -13.55 -10.98 -6.50
CA GLU A 122 -12.66 -11.65 -7.46
C GLU A 122 -11.23 -11.11 -7.39
N LYS A 123 -11.10 -9.79 -7.28
CA LYS A 123 -9.83 -9.08 -7.36
C LYS A 123 -9.85 -7.86 -6.46
N THR A 124 -8.71 -7.50 -5.90
CA THR A 124 -8.53 -6.25 -5.17
C THR A 124 -7.21 -5.60 -5.52
N ALA A 125 -7.18 -4.27 -5.41
CA ALA A 125 -5.97 -3.49 -5.48
C ALA A 125 -5.91 -2.53 -4.29
N TRP A 126 -4.69 -2.15 -3.90
CA TRP A 126 -4.48 -1.17 -2.85
C TRP A 126 -3.34 -0.23 -3.20
N ALA A 127 -3.51 1.04 -2.86
CA ALA A 127 -2.47 2.06 -2.99
C ALA A 127 -2.55 3.06 -1.83
N LYS A 128 -1.44 3.72 -1.50
CA LYS A 128 -1.43 4.75 -0.45
C LYS A 128 -2.24 5.98 -0.86
N THR A 129 -2.19 6.35 -2.14
CA THR A 129 -2.93 7.48 -2.72
C THR A 129 -3.48 7.08 -4.09
N ALA A 130 -4.41 7.89 -4.64
CA ALA A 130 -5.02 7.62 -5.95
C ALA A 130 -4.03 7.57 -7.11
N SER A 131 -2.90 8.26 -6.97
CA SER A 131 -1.85 8.38 -8.00
C SER A 131 -0.53 7.76 -7.55
N ASP A 132 -0.54 6.89 -6.53
CA ASP A 132 0.70 6.22 -6.10
C ASP A 132 1.19 5.30 -7.22
N LYS A 133 2.51 5.27 -7.40
CA LYS A 133 3.13 4.35 -8.35
C LYS A 133 3.20 2.92 -7.80
N TYR A 134 3.20 2.76 -6.48
CA TYR A 134 3.23 1.44 -5.84
C TYR A 134 1.80 0.98 -5.56
N VAL A 135 1.24 0.21 -6.49
CA VAL A 135 -0.09 -0.39 -6.38
C VAL A 135 0.08 -1.89 -6.16
N GLY A 136 -0.49 -2.39 -5.06
CA GLY A 136 -0.53 -3.82 -4.77
C GLY A 136 -1.79 -4.46 -5.35
N GLY A 137 -1.72 -5.76 -5.62
CA GLY A 137 -2.83 -6.54 -6.16
C GLY A 137 -3.03 -7.87 -5.44
N TYR A 138 -4.26 -8.38 -5.52
CA TYR A 138 -4.62 -9.74 -5.14
C TYR A 138 -5.75 -10.23 -6.07
N PRO A 139 -5.75 -11.51 -6.53
CA PRO A 139 -4.87 -12.61 -6.12
C PRO A 139 -3.46 -12.55 -6.73
N VAL A 140 -3.28 -11.79 -7.81
CA VAL A 140 -1.97 -11.61 -8.45
C VAL A 140 -1.27 -10.41 -7.81
N ALA A 141 -0.14 -10.66 -7.15
CA ALA A 141 0.67 -9.63 -6.53
C ALA A 141 1.45 -8.83 -7.60
N ALA A 142 1.55 -7.51 -7.40
CA ALA A 142 2.43 -6.67 -8.21
C ALA A 142 3.89 -6.95 -7.84
N THR A 143 4.76 -7.06 -8.85
CA THR A 143 6.21 -7.22 -8.67
C THR A 143 6.99 -5.97 -9.01
N VAL A 144 6.36 -5.03 -9.71
CA VAL A 144 6.91 -3.73 -10.08
C VAL A 144 5.89 -2.60 -9.87
N ASP A 145 6.35 -1.35 -9.88
CA ASP A 145 5.48 -0.18 -9.88
C ASP A 145 4.66 -0.05 -11.18
N THR A 146 3.67 0.83 -11.20
CA THR A 146 2.71 0.97 -12.30
C THR A 146 3.32 1.30 -13.66
N ASN A 147 4.54 1.84 -13.68
CA ASN A 147 5.26 2.17 -14.92
C ASN A 147 6.31 1.10 -15.28
N GLY A 148 6.45 0.06 -14.47
CA GLY A 148 7.29 -1.09 -14.75
C GLY A 148 6.88 -1.80 -16.03
N THR A 149 7.86 -2.04 -16.89
CA THR A 149 7.67 -2.66 -18.22
C THR A 149 8.69 -3.75 -18.48
N ALA A 150 9.47 -4.16 -17.46
CA ALA A 150 10.43 -5.23 -17.65
C ALA A 150 9.71 -6.57 -17.82
N SER A 151 10.22 -7.40 -18.72
CA SER A 151 9.58 -8.68 -19.04
C SER A 151 9.60 -9.63 -17.84
N GLY A 152 8.48 -10.29 -17.59
CA GLY A 152 8.23 -11.15 -16.44
C GLY A 152 7.77 -10.41 -15.19
N GLU A 153 7.70 -9.08 -15.21
CA GLU A 153 7.17 -8.28 -14.10
C GLU A 153 5.67 -8.01 -14.27
N THR A 154 4.97 -7.93 -13.14
CA THR A 154 3.53 -7.67 -13.08
C THR A 154 3.27 -6.32 -12.43
N SER A 155 2.55 -5.44 -13.13
CA SER A 155 2.02 -4.20 -12.59
C SER A 155 0.50 -4.31 -12.40
N VAL A 156 -0.06 -3.52 -11.48
CA VAL A 156 -1.50 -3.53 -11.15
C VAL A 156 -2.08 -2.13 -11.28
N VAL A 157 -3.23 -2.02 -11.93
CA VAL A 157 -3.95 -0.74 -12.06
C VAL A 157 -4.93 -0.60 -10.91
N LEU A 158 -4.82 0.47 -10.12
CA LEU A 158 -5.67 0.68 -8.95
C LEU A 158 -7.16 0.67 -9.30
N SER A 159 -7.59 1.47 -10.28
CA SER A 159 -9.01 1.68 -10.60
C SER A 159 -9.76 0.44 -11.07
N THR A 160 -9.05 -0.57 -11.58
CA THR A 160 -9.65 -1.80 -12.13
C THR A 160 -9.23 -3.06 -11.37
N ALA A 161 -8.23 -2.97 -10.49
CA ALA A 161 -7.53 -4.10 -9.89
C ALA A 161 -7.04 -5.15 -10.91
N VAL A 162 -6.78 -4.73 -12.15
CA VAL A 162 -6.24 -5.62 -13.20
C VAL A 162 -4.73 -5.68 -13.07
N ALA A 163 -4.21 -6.91 -13.03
CA ALA A 163 -2.79 -7.20 -13.11
C ALA A 163 -2.38 -7.46 -14.57
N THR A 164 -1.29 -6.83 -15.01
CA THR A 164 -0.71 -6.99 -16.34
C THR A 164 0.74 -7.44 -16.21
N THR A 165 1.07 -8.58 -16.79
CA THR A 165 2.45 -9.07 -16.89
C THR A 165 3.03 -8.67 -18.24
N HIS A 166 4.24 -8.10 -18.24
CA HIS A 166 4.96 -7.62 -19.43
C HIS A 166 5.98 -8.64 -19.94
#